data_AF-A0A973A3B5-F1
#
_entry.id   AF-A0A973A3B5-F1
#
_cell.length_a   1.000
_cell.length_b   1.000
_cell.length_c   1.000
_cell.angle_alpha   90.00
_cell.angle_beta   90.00
_cell.angle_gamma   90.00
#
_symmetry.space_group_name_H-M   'P 1'
#
loop_
_entity.id
_entity.type
_entity.pdbx_description
1 polymer ?
#
loop_
_entity_poly.entity_id
_entity_poly.type
_entity_poly.pdbx_seq_one_letter_code
_entity_poly.pdbx_strand_id
1 'polypeptide(L)' 'MLTIKFAALNYSLPTKNQYAYILEGFEEQWTYCENRRTVTYTNLPSRTFYFQGQRI' A
#
# COMPACT_ATOMS: atom_id res chain seq x y z
N MET A 1 -6.52 -10.31 11.92
CA MET A 1 -6.06 -10.16 10.52
C MET A 1 -6.72 -8.93 9.95
N LEU A 2 -5.96 -8.01 9.35
CA LEU A 2 -6.48 -6.81 8.73
C LEU A 2 -6.09 -6.82 7.24
N THR A 3 -7.08 -6.77 6.36
CA THR A 3 -6.85 -6.67 4.92
C THR A 3 -7.26 -5.30 4.46
N ILE A 4 -6.29 -4.53 3.99
CA ILE A 4 -6.51 -3.21 3.40
C ILE A 4 -6.51 -3.38 1.89
N LYS A 5 -7.64 -3.01 1.27
CA LYS A 5 -7.78 -2.91 -0.18
C LYS A 5 -7.82 -1.44 -0.53
N PHE A 6 -6.91 -1.01 -1.39
CA PHE A 6 -6.91 0.36 -1.91
C PHE A 6 -7.03 0.32 -3.42
N ALA A 7 -7.79 1.24 -3.99
CA ALA A 7 -7.89 1.41 -5.42
C ALA A 7 -7.24 2.75 -5.78
N ALA A 8 -6.14 2.70 -6.52
CA ALA A 8 -5.71 3.86 -7.28
C ALA A 8 -6.73 4.03 -8.40
N LEU A 9 -7.53 5.10 -8.34
CA LEU A 9 -8.67 5.36 -9.23
C LEU A 9 -8.22 5.79 -10.64
N ASN A 10 -7.31 5.04 -11.25
CA ASN A 10 -6.67 5.41 -12.49
C ASN A 10 -6.86 4.28 -13.51
N TYR A 11 -8.00 4.37 -14.19
CA TYR A 11 -8.50 3.43 -15.20
C TYR A 11 -7.78 3.54 -16.55
N SER A 12 -7.06 4.63 -16.80
CA SER A 12 -6.51 4.92 -18.13
C SER A 12 -5.25 4.12 -18.46
N LEU A 13 -4.40 3.81 -17.47
CA LEU A 13 -3.14 3.08 -17.67
C LEU A 13 -2.76 2.28 -16.40
N PRO A 14 -3.34 1.09 -16.15
CA PRO A 14 -3.01 0.29 -14.97
C PRO A 14 -1.54 -0.16 -14.94
N THR A 15 -0.89 -0.33 -16.10
CA THR A 15 0.49 -0.83 -16.25
C THR A 15 1.59 0.24 -16.14
N LYS A 16 1.24 1.53 -16.23
CA LYS A 16 2.21 2.65 -16.14
C LYS A 16 2.09 3.45 -14.85
N ASN A 17 1.15 3.07 -14.01
CA ASN A 17 0.88 3.73 -12.75
C ASN A 17 1.71 3.08 -11.65
N GLN A 18 2.98 3.47 -11.59
CA GLN A 18 3.84 3.09 -10.48
C GLN A 18 3.45 3.92 -9.26
N TYR A 19 2.88 3.25 -8.28
CA TYR A 19 2.62 3.83 -6.98
C TYR A 19 3.46 3.07 -5.96
N ALA A 20 4.02 3.79 -5.00
CA ALA A 20 4.61 3.18 -3.82
C ALA A 20 3.72 3.49 -2.62
N TYR A 21 3.60 2.53 -1.71
CA TYR A 21 3.02 2.77 -0.40
C TYR A 21 3.97 2.26 0.67
N ILE A 22 3.88 2.87 1.85
CA ILE A 22 4.61 2.42 3.03
C ILE A 22 3.69 2.52 4.24
N LEU A 23 3.77 1.51 5.11
CA LEU A 23 3.13 1.56 6.41
C LEU A 23 4.16 1.97 7.45
N GLU A 24 4.26 3.28 7.72
CA GLU A 24 5.20 3.81 8.71
C GLU A 24 4.91 3.17 10.09
N GLY A 25 5.96 2.58 10.66
CA GLY A 25 5.91 1.84 11.92
C GLY A 25 5.77 0.32 11.77
N PHE A 26 5.56 -0.20 10.57
CA PHE A 26 5.54 -1.64 10.28
C PHE A 26 6.47 -2.02 9.13
N GLU A 27 6.47 -1.25 8.03
CA GLU A 27 7.39 -1.41 6.90
C GLU A 27 8.46 -0.32 6.95
N GLU A 28 9.73 -0.70 6.75
CA GLU A 28 10.87 0.22 6.67
C GLU A 28 11.18 0.65 5.23
N GLN A 29 10.51 0.05 4.25
CA GLN A 29 10.76 0.26 2.83
C GLN A 29 9.45 0.47 2.06
N TRP A 30 9.55 1.26 0.99
CA TRP A 30 8.45 1.51 0.08
C TRP A 30 8.08 0.25 -0.69
N THR A 31 6.83 -0.16 -0.58
CA THR A 31 6.28 -1.28 -1.35
C THR A 31 5.69 -0.78 -2.66
N TYR A 32 6.23 -1.26 -3.77
CA TYR A 32 5.81 -0.88 -5.11
C TYR A 32 4.55 -1.65 -5.54
N CYS A 33 3.49 -0.89 -5.84
CA CYS A 33 2.26 -1.37 -6.41
C CYS A 33 2.32 -1.34 -7.93
N GLU A 34 2.85 -2.39 -8.55
CA GLU A 34 2.72 -2.55 -10.01
C GLU A 34 1.33 -3.04 -10.39
N ASN A 35 0.88 -4.16 -9.80
CA ASN A 35 -0.45 -4.71 -10.05
C ASN A 35 -1.17 -5.21 -8.78
N ARG A 36 -0.51 -5.09 -7.61
CA ARG A 36 -1.02 -5.60 -6.34
C ARG A 36 -1.65 -4.47 -5.55
N ARG A 37 -2.97 -4.52 -5.37
CA ARG A 37 -3.80 -3.49 -4.72
C ARG A 37 -4.41 -3.95 -3.39
N THR A 38 -3.85 -5.01 -2.82
CA THR A 38 -4.36 -5.64 -1.61
C THR A 38 -3.19 -6.03 -0.74
N VAL A 39 -3.26 -5.56 0.51
CA VAL A 39 -2.24 -5.79 1.51
C VAL A 39 -2.91 -6.43 2.71
N THR A 40 -2.36 -7.54 3.15
CA THR A 40 -2.88 -8.30 4.27
C THR A 40 -1.85 -8.26 5.37
N TYR A 41 -2.21 -7.58 6.46
CA TYR A 41 -1.40 -7.55 7.66
C TYR A 41 -1.97 -8.58 8.66
N THR A 42 -1.14 -9.53 9.03
CA THR A 42 -1.44 -10.50 10.08
C THR A 42 -0.68 -10.10 11.33
N ASN A 43 -1.33 -10.21 12.49
CA ASN A 43 -0.73 -9.91 13.79
C ASN A 43 -0.22 -8.46 13.98
N LEU A 44 -0.97 -7.45 13.50
CA LEU A 44 -0.66 -6.04 13.80
C LEU A 44 -0.78 -5.80 15.32
N PRO A 45 0.29 -5.34 15.99
CA PRO A 45 0.16 -4.91 17.37
C PRO A 45 -0.79 -3.72 17.46
N SER A 46 -1.41 -3.52 18.63
CA SER A 46 -2.31 -2.40 18.92
C SER A 46 -1.53 -1.09 19.04
N ARG A 47 -0.99 -0.63 17.90
CA ARG A 47 -0.18 0.57 17.74
C ARG A 47 -0.74 1.40 16.60
N THR A 48 -0.49 2.69 16.63
CA THR A 48 -0.85 3.59 15.53
C THR A 48 0.16 3.42 14.40
N PHE A 49 -0.34 3.17 13.19
CA PHE A 49 0.44 3.10 11.96
C PHE A 49 -0.05 4.19 11.00
N TYR A 50 0.87 4.74 10.22
CA TYR A 50 0.54 5.75 9.21
C TYR A 50 0.74 5.16 7.82
N PHE A 51 -0.30 5.19 7.00
CA PHE A 51 -0.24 4.72 5.62
C PHE A 51 0.06 5.90 4.70
N GLN A 52 1.24 5.90 4.08
CA GLN A 52 1.62 6.91 3.09
C GLN A 52 1.64 6.29 1.71
N GLY A 53 1.13 7.03 0.72
CA GLY A 53 1.16 6.64 -0.69
C GLY A 53 1.79 7.75 -1.53
N GLN A 54 2.73 7.39 -2.39
CA GLN A 54 3.37 8.29 -3.33
C GLN A 54 3.23 7.78 -4.78
N ARG A 55 2.97 8.70 -5.70
CA ARG A 55 3.05 8.43 -7.13
C ARG A 55 4.50 8.59 -7.59
N ILE A 56 4.99 7.62 -8.32
CA ILE A 56 6.34 7.59 -8.92
C ILE A 56 6.25 8.04 -10.38
#